data_AF-A0A383ESV1-F1
#
_entry.id   AF-A0A383ESV1-F1
#
_cell.length_a   1.000
_cell.length_b   1.000
_cell.length_c   1.000
_cell.angle_alpha   90.00
_cell.angle_beta   90.00
_cell.angle_gamma   90.00
#
_symmetry.space_group_name_H-M   'P 1'
#
loop_
_entity.id
_entity.type
_entity.pdbx_description
1 polymer ?
#
loop_
_entity_poly.entity_id
_entity_poly.type
_entity_poly.pdbx_seq_one_letter_code
_entity_poly.pdbx_strand_id
1 'polypeptide(L)' 'IRHAIVDATISRVRPVSLAAVTTILGMAPLLFDAFFADMAVTIMGGLAFATVLTLIAVPVLYSLLFKVSYRKS' A
#
# COMPACT_ATOMS: atom_id res chain seq x y z
N ILE A 1 9.98 18.10 13.10
CA ILE A 1 9.54 16.74 13.54
C ILE A 1 8.27 16.27 12.83
N ARG A 2 7.16 17.05 12.83
CA ARG A 2 5.93 16.69 12.09
C ARG A 2 6.16 16.42 10.59
N HIS A 3 7.00 17.24 9.92
CA HIS A 3 7.34 17.05 8.51
C HIS A 3 8.12 15.75 8.22
N ALA A 4 9.10 15.39 9.04
CA ALA A 4 9.91 14.19 8.85
C ALA A 4 9.08 12.89 8.91
N ILE A 5 8.01 12.88 9.69
CA ILE A 5 7.12 11.72 9.84
C ILE A 5 6.14 11.62 8.66
N VAL A 6 5.67 12.76 8.15
CA VAL A 6 4.87 12.82 6.91
C VAL A 6 5.72 12.40 5.71
N ASP A 7 6.97 12.84 5.62
CA ASP A 7 7.91 12.39 4.58
C ASP A 7 8.23 10.89 4.68
N ALA A 8 8.48 10.38 5.89
CA ALA A 8 8.69 8.94 6.12
C ALA A 8 7.47 8.10 5.71
N THR A 9 6.27 8.68 5.86
CA THR A 9 5.01 8.08 5.46
C THR A 9 4.86 8.07 3.93
N ILE A 10 5.05 9.22 3.28
CA ILE A 10 4.94 9.38 1.82
C ILE A 10 5.97 8.51 1.08
N SER A 11 7.15 8.34 1.67
CA SER A 11 8.20 7.46 1.15
C SER A 11 7.78 5.98 1.06
N ARG A 12 6.81 5.53 1.87
CA ARG A 12 6.32 4.13 1.88
C ARG A 12 5.10 3.90 1.00
N VAL A 13 4.19 4.87 0.89
CA VAL A 13 2.99 4.73 0.03
C VAL A 13 3.31 4.78 -1.47
N ARG A 14 4.34 5.55 -1.88
CA ARG A 14 4.80 5.56 -3.28
C ARG A 14 5.21 4.17 -3.80
N PRO A 15 6.10 3.41 -3.12
CA PRO A 15 6.44 2.04 -3.49
C PRO A 15 5.24 1.12 -3.68
N VAL A 16 4.24 1.19 -2.80
CA VAL A 16 3.05 0.32 -2.86
C VAL A 16 2.18 0.66 -4.08
N SER A 17 1.94 1.95 -4.33
CA SER A 17 1.22 2.37 -5.56
C SER A 17 1.96 1.97 -6.83
N LEU A 18 3.29 2.06 -6.84
CA LEU A 18 4.12 1.74 -7.98
C LEU A 18 4.14 0.23 -8.24
N ALA A 19 4.18 -0.58 -7.17
CA ALA A 19 4.05 -2.03 -7.25
C ALA A 19 2.69 -2.43 -7.84
N ALA A 20 1.58 -1.88 -7.35
CA ALA A 20 0.24 -2.17 -7.88
C ALA A 20 0.14 -1.85 -9.38
N VAL A 21 0.60 -0.68 -9.80
CA VAL A 21 0.62 -0.28 -11.22
C VAL A 21 1.48 -1.23 -12.06
N THR A 22 2.65 -1.61 -11.57
CA THR A 22 3.55 -2.53 -12.28
C THR A 22 2.95 -3.93 -12.41
N THR A 23 2.25 -4.43 -11.38
CA THR A 23 1.55 -5.71 -11.42
C THR A 23 0.40 -5.68 -12.44
N ILE A 24 -0.43 -4.62 -12.43
CA ILE A 24 -1.53 -4.48 -13.39
C ILE A 24 -0.99 -4.43 -14.84
N LEU A 25 0.08 -3.67 -15.07
CA LEU A 25 0.73 -3.60 -16.39
C LEU A 25 1.38 -4.92 -16.81
N GLY A 26 2.03 -5.63 -15.89
CA GLY A 26 2.67 -6.92 -16.16
C GLY A 26 1.69 -8.08 -16.39
N MET A 27 0.48 -7.99 -15.83
CA MET A 27 -0.56 -9.01 -16.01
C MET A 27 -1.51 -8.72 -17.18
N ALA A 28 -1.44 -7.53 -17.79
CA ALA A 28 -2.22 -7.17 -18.98
C ALA A 28 -2.13 -8.19 -20.14
N PRO A 29 -0.97 -8.77 -20.49
CA PRO A 29 -0.91 -9.81 -21.52
C PRO A 29 -1.41 -11.19 -21.02
N LEU A 30 -1.33 -11.49 -19.72
CA LEU A 30 -1.81 -12.75 -19.14
C LEU A 30 -3.34 -12.84 -19.08
N LEU A 31 -4.05 -11.72 -19.11
CA LEU A 31 -5.52 -11.68 -19.17
C LEU A 31 -6.09 -12.24 -20.48
N PHE A 32 -5.28 -12.33 -21.53
CA PHE A 32 -5.69 -12.98 -22.79
C PHE A 32 -5.80 -14.51 -22.65
N ASP A 33 -5.22 -15.09 -21.59
CA ASP A 33 -5.32 -16.50 -21.27
C ASP A 33 -6.24 -16.71 -20.05
N ALA A 34 -7.43 -17.25 -20.27
CA ALA A 34 -8.49 -17.40 -19.26
C ALA A 34 -8.04 -18.24 -18.04
N PHE A 35 -6.99 -19.05 -18.18
CA PHE A 35 -6.44 -19.88 -17.11
C PHE A 35 -5.72 -19.08 -16.02
N PHE A 36 -5.11 -17.94 -16.37
CA PHE A 36 -4.37 -17.08 -15.44
C PHE A 36 -5.16 -15.86 -14.98
N ALA A 37 -6.30 -15.59 -15.62
CA ALA A 37 -7.17 -14.46 -15.31
C ALA A 37 -7.65 -14.49 -13.84
N ASP A 38 -8.13 -15.62 -13.34
CA ASP A 38 -8.63 -15.74 -11.96
C ASP A 38 -7.51 -15.55 -10.92
N MET A 39 -6.30 -16.03 -11.24
CA MET A 39 -5.12 -15.88 -10.38
C MET A 39 -4.61 -14.43 -10.37
N ALA A 40 -4.68 -13.75 -11.52
CA ALA A 40 -4.36 -12.34 -11.64
C ALA A 40 -5.32 -11.45 -10.85
N VAL A 41 -6.63 -11.74 -10.94
CA VAL A 41 -7.67 -11.00 -10.22
C VAL A 41 -7.53 -11.16 -8.71
N THR A 42 -7.23 -12.37 -8.22
CA THR A 42 -6.99 -12.59 -6.77
C THR A 42 -5.77 -11.85 -6.25
N ILE A 43 -4.65 -11.86 -6.99
CA ILE A 43 -3.44 -11.12 -6.62
C ILE A 43 -3.66 -9.60 -6.67
N MET A 44 -4.27 -9.09 -7.74
CA MET A 44 -4.60 -7.66 -7.85
C MET A 44 -5.57 -7.21 -6.77
N GLY A 45 -6.61 -8.00 -6.47
CA GLY A 45 -7.56 -7.72 -5.40
C GLY A 45 -6.90 -7.70 -4.01
N GLY A 46 -6.04 -8.68 -3.73
CA GLY A 46 -5.27 -8.75 -2.49
C GLY A 46 -4.31 -7.58 -2.32
N LEU A 47 -3.59 -7.20 -3.38
CA LEU A 47 -2.71 -6.02 -3.41
C LEU A 47 -3.49 -4.73 -3.24
N ALA A 48 -4.62 -4.57 -3.93
CA ALA A 48 -5.47 -3.39 -3.80
C ALA A 48 -5.99 -3.26 -2.36
N PHE A 49 -6.49 -4.35 -1.77
CA PHE A 49 -6.93 -4.38 -0.38
C PHE A 49 -5.79 -4.07 0.59
N ALA A 50 -4.62 -4.68 0.41
CA ALA A 50 -3.44 -4.39 1.21
C ALA A 50 -2.97 -2.93 1.07
N THR A 51 -3.10 -2.34 -0.13
CA THR A 51 -2.76 -0.93 -0.40
C THR A 51 -3.73 0.00 0.33
N VAL A 52 -5.03 -0.26 0.26
CA VAL A 52 -6.05 0.49 1.02
C VAL A 52 -5.83 0.34 2.52
N LEU A 53 -5.60 -0.89 2.98
CA LEU A 53 -5.29 -1.16 4.39
C LEU A 53 -4.03 -0.43 4.81
N THR A 54 -3.00 -0.33 3.96
CA THR A 54 -1.77 0.43 4.25
C THR A 54 -2.05 1.92 4.29
N LEU A 55 -2.81 2.46 3.33
CA LEU A 55 -3.22 3.88 3.30
C LEU A 55 -4.03 4.29 4.54
N ILE A 56 -4.76 3.37 5.17
CA ILE A 56 -5.50 3.60 6.42
C ILE A 56 -4.67 3.26 7.66
N ALA A 57 -3.88 2.18 7.63
CA ALA A 57 -2.99 1.78 8.70
C ALA A 57 -1.92 2.83 8.92
N VAL A 58 -1.45 3.51 7.89
CA VAL A 58 -0.48 4.61 7.96
C VAL A 58 -0.99 5.78 8.82
N PRO A 59 -2.15 6.41 8.59
CA PRO A 59 -2.67 7.49 9.43
C PRO A 59 -3.10 7.00 10.82
N VAL A 60 -3.56 5.75 10.95
CA VAL A 60 -3.91 5.15 12.24
C VAL A 60 -2.65 4.91 13.09
N LEU A 61 -1.62 4.30 12.50
CA LEU A 61 -0.34 4.09 13.13
C LEU A 61 0.38 5.42 13.40
N TYR A 62 0.22 6.42 12.53
CA TYR A 62 0.65 7.80 12.78
C TYR A 62 -0.06 8.39 13.99
N SER A 63 -1.39 8.29 14.06
CA SER A 63 -2.17 8.79 15.19
C SER A 63 -1.76 8.08 16.48
N LEU A 64 -1.59 6.76 16.46
CA LEU A 64 -1.10 5.97 17.59
C LEU A 64 0.32 6.32 17.99
N LEU A 65 1.30 6.33 17.07
CA LEU A 65 2.69 6.67 17.36
C LEU A 65 2.86 8.12 17.78
N PHE A 66 2.13 9.07 17.19
CA PHE A 66 2.18 10.48 17.59
C PHE A 66 1.51 10.69 18.95
N LYS A 67 0.40 10.00 19.23
CA LYS A 67 -0.26 9.99 20.54
C LYS A 67 0.57 9.26 21.62
N VAL A 68 1.35 8.24 21.24
CA VAL A 68 2.30 7.52 22.10
C VAL A 68 3.61 8.30 22.27
N SER A 69 4.05 9.07 21.26
CA SER A 69 5.22 9.96 21.34
C SER A 69 4.99 11.17 22.25
N TYR A 70 3.77 11.35 22.77
CA TYR A 70 3.47 12.28 23.87
C TYR A 70 3.50 11.59 25.25
N ARG A 71 4.21 10.47 25.40
CA ARG A 71 4.51 9.94 26.73
C ARG A 71 6.00 9.71 26.95
N LYS A 72 6.50 10.57 27.85
CA LYS A 72 7.72 10.47 28.66
C LYS A 72 9.04 10.70 27.92
N SER A 73 9.99 11.44 28.49
CA SER A 73 10.19 11.82 29.90
C SER A 73 10.92 13.15 30.00
#